data_AF-A0A527FHY4-F1
#
_entry.id   AF-A0A527FHY4-F1
#
_cell.length_a   1.000
_cell.length_b   1.000
_cell.length_c   1.000
_cell.angle_alpha   90.00
_cell.angle_beta   90.00
_cell.angle_gamma   90.00
#
_symmetry.space_group_name_H-M   'P 1'
#
loop_
_entity.id
_entity.type
_entity.pdbx_description
1 polymer ?
#
loop_
_entity_poly.entity_id
_entity_poly.type
_entity_poly.pdbx_seq_one_letter_code
_entity_poly.pdbx_strand_id
1 'polypeptide(L)' 'PLLARVSGLGASLADAIVAHRDATGPFASRKDLLKVPRLGPRAFEQSAGFLRIANGSEPLDASSVHPEAYG' A
#
# COMPACT_ATOMS: atom_id res chain seq x y z
N PRO A 1 5.98 -1.49 -14.31
CA PRO A 1 5.35 -0.57 -13.33
C PRO A 1 6.26 -0.35 -12.11
N LEU A 2 6.34 0.88 -11.57
CA LEU A 2 7.21 1.20 -10.41
C LEU A 2 6.88 0.34 -9.17
N LEU A 3 5.58 0.06 -8.95
CA LEU A 3 5.11 -0.79 -7.86
C LEU A 3 5.62 -2.23 -7.92
N ALA A 4 5.85 -2.79 -9.12
CA ALA A 4 6.33 -4.16 -9.29
C ALA A 4 7.80 -4.36 -8.88
N ARG A 5 8.50 -3.29 -8.49
CA ARG A 5 9.87 -3.33 -7.95
C ARG A 5 9.91 -3.18 -6.43
N VAL A 6 8.77 -3.01 -5.77
CA VAL A 6 8.68 -2.89 -4.31
C VAL A 6 8.77 -4.28 -3.69
N SER A 7 9.50 -4.41 -2.58
CA SER A 7 9.61 -5.67 -1.83
C SER A 7 8.21 -6.20 -1.48
N GLY A 8 7.93 -7.47 -1.79
CA GLY A 8 6.62 -8.08 -1.58
C GLY A 8 5.56 -7.78 -2.66
N LEU A 9 5.82 -6.90 -3.62
CA LEU A 9 4.92 -6.59 -4.73
C LEU A 9 5.44 -7.13 -6.08
N GLY A 10 4.87 -8.23 -6.54
CA GLY A 10 5.06 -8.71 -7.92
C GLY A 10 4.22 -7.92 -8.94
N ALA A 11 4.42 -8.17 -10.23
CA ALA A 11 3.67 -7.50 -11.32
C ALA A 11 2.14 -7.61 -11.14
N SER A 12 1.63 -8.82 -10.87
CA SER A 12 0.20 -9.07 -10.69
C SER A 12 -0.41 -8.31 -9.50
N LEU A 13 0.39 -8.05 -8.46
CA LEU A 13 -0.07 -7.37 -7.26
C LEU A 13 -0.01 -5.85 -7.46
N ALA A 14 1.02 -5.36 -8.16
CA ALA A 14 1.08 -3.98 -8.62
C ALA A 14 -0.14 -3.61 -9.48
N ASP A 15 -0.51 -4.46 -10.44
CA ASP A 15 -1.69 -4.24 -11.28
C ASP A 15 -2.99 -4.28 -10.47
N ALA A 16 -3.09 -5.18 -9.48
CA ALA A 16 -4.24 -5.24 -8.58
C ALA A 16 -4.40 -3.98 -7.73
N ILE A 17 -3.30 -3.40 -7.23
CA ILE A 17 -3.33 -2.15 -6.46
C ILE A 17 -3.80 -0.99 -7.32
N VAL A 18 -3.28 -0.89 -8.56
CA VAL A 18 -3.70 0.15 -9.51
C VAL A 18 -5.17 -0.01 -9.88
N ALA A 19 -5.60 -1.23 -10.24
CA ALA A 19 -6.99 -1.50 -10.58
C ALA A 19 -7.95 -1.21 -9.42
N HIS A 20 -7.54 -1.54 -8.18
CA HIS A 20 -8.35 -1.22 -6.99
C HIS A 20 -8.48 0.30 -6.82
N ARG A 21 -7.37 1.03 -6.87
CA ARG A 21 -7.37 2.50 -6.76
C ARG A 21 -8.21 3.16 -7.85
N ASP A 22 -8.13 2.66 -9.08
CA ASP A 22 -8.87 3.23 -10.19
C ASP A 22 -10.39 2.97 -10.07
N ALA A 23 -10.78 1.88 -9.40
CA ALA A 23 -12.19 1.53 -9.16
C ALA A 23 -12.78 2.18 -7.90
N THR A 24 -12.02 2.29 -6.82
CA THR A 24 -12.50 2.78 -5.50
C THR A 24 -12.06 4.21 -5.17
N GLY A 25 -11.15 4.77 -5.98
CA GLY A 25 -10.52 6.05 -5.72
C GLY A 25 -9.18 5.92 -4.96
N PRO A 26 -8.55 7.04 -4.61
CA PRO A 26 -7.29 7.04 -3.87
C PRO A 26 -7.44 6.39 -2.49
N PHE A 27 -6.40 5.68 -2.05
CA PHE A 27 -6.33 5.14 -0.70
C PHE A 27 -6.26 6.27 0.33
N ALA A 28 -7.04 6.19 1.41
CA ALA A 28 -7.01 7.17 2.50
C ALA A 28 -5.92 6.83 3.53
N SER A 29 -5.63 5.53 3.70
CA SER A 29 -4.62 5.04 4.64
C SER A 29 -3.92 3.78 4.12
N ARG A 30 -2.74 3.46 4.64
CA ARG A 30 -2.02 2.23 4.25
C ARG A 30 -2.83 0.99 4.57
N LYS A 31 -3.63 1.02 5.63
CA LYS A 31 -4.53 -0.08 6.00
C LYS A 31 -5.55 -0.39 4.90
N ASP A 32 -5.91 0.58 4.05
CA ASP A 32 -6.80 0.35 2.92
C ASP A 32 -6.19 -0.57 1.85
N LEU A 33 -4.86 -0.69 1.80
CA LEU A 33 -4.20 -1.65 0.91
C LEU A 33 -4.59 -3.10 1.24
N LEU A 34 -4.93 -3.41 2.49
CA LEU A 34 -5.42 -4.74 2.88
C LEU A 34 -6.78 -5.09 2.23
N LYS A 35 -7.48 -4.11 1.63
CA LYS A 35 -8.70 -4.33 0.84
C LYS A 35 -8.39 -4.76 -0.60
N VAL A 36 -7.14 -4.66 -1.05
CA VAL A 36 -6.73 -5.08 -2.40
C VAL A 36 -6.75 -6.61 -2.47
N PRO A 37 -7.49 -7.20 -3.42
CA PRO A 37 -7.53 -8.65 -3.58
C PRO A 37 -6.12 -9.24 -3.77
N ARG A 38 -5.83 -10.32 -3.02
CA ARG A 38 -4.53 -11.04 -3.02
C ARG A 38 -3.38 -10.32 -2.32
N LEU A 39 -3.60 -9.14 -1.73
CA LEU A 39 -2.62 -8.54 -0.82
C LEU A 39 -2.75 -9.18 0.57
N GLY A 40 -1.90 -10.17 0.85
CA GLY A 40 -1.84 -10.81 2.17
C GLY A 40 -1.12 -9.95 3.22
N PRO A 41 -1.31 -10.24 4.52
CA PRO A 41 -0.69 -9.50 5.61
C PRO A 41 0.84 -9.47 5.54
N ARG A 42 1.48 -10.57 5.13
CA ARG A 42 2.94 -10.64 4.93
C ARG A 42 3.43 -9.74 3.78
N ALA A 43 2.70 -9.71 2.67
CA ALA A 43 3.05 -8.85 1.54
C ALA A 43 2.83 -7.37 1.90
N PHE A 44 1.80 -7.07 2.68
CA PHE A 44 1.57 -5.74 3.23
C PHE A 44 2.71 -5.31 4.15
N GLU A 45 3.10 -6.11 5.14
CA GLU A 45 4.21 -5.82 6.04
C GLU A 45 5.52 -5.56 5.27
N GLN A 46 5.84 -6.36 4.26
CA GLN A 46 7.06 -6.16 3.47
C GLN A 46 7.04 -4.90 2.59
N SER A 47 5.86 -4.41 2.23
CA SER A 47 5.71 -3.30 1.27
C SER A 47 5.30 -1.98 1.93
N ALA A 48 4.65 -2.00 3.08
CA ALA A 48 4.00 -0.84 3.68
C ALA A 48 4.96 0.32 3.98
N GLY A 49 6.21 0.02 4.38
CA GLY A 49 7.24 1.06 4.61
C GLY A 49 7.73 1.77 3.34
N PHE A 50 7.49 1.18 2.16
CA PHE A 50 7.89 1.75 0.86
C PHE A 50 6.73 2.47 0.16
N LEU A 51 5.50 2.12 0.50
CA LEU A 51 4.29 2.73 -0.06
C LEU A 51 3.97 4.02 0.70
N ARG A 52 3.79 5.11 -0.05
CA ARG A 52 3.43 6.41 0.50
C ARG A 52 2.04 6.80 0.01
N ILE A 53 1.20 7.29 0.91
CA ILE A 53 -0.11 7.84 0.57
C ILE A 53 -0.03 9.36 0.78
N ALA A 54 0.01 10.08 -0.33
CA ALA A 54 -0.04 11.54 -0.30
C ALA A 54 -1.45 12.00 0.02
N ASN A 55 -1.60 12.96 0.94
CA ASN A 55 -2.89 13.49 1.41
C ASN A 55 -3.83 12.43 2.03
N GLY A 56 -3.25 11.36 2.60
CA GLY A 56 -4.01 10.39 3.38
C GLY A 56 -4.54 10.99 4.69
N SER A 57 -5.47 10.28 5.33
CA SER A 57 -6.01 10.66 6.64
C SER A 57 -4.98 10.51 7.77
N GLU A 58 -3.95 9.70 7.55
CA GLU A 58 -2.87 9.45 8.51
C GLU A 58 -1.58 10.15 8.05
N PRO A 59 -1.14 11.23 8.72
CA PRO A 59 0.07 11.97 8.34
C PRO A 59 1.34 11.11 8.27
N LEU A 60 1.42 10.06 9.10
CA LEU A 60 2.57 9.15 9.10
C LEU A 60 2.64 8.27 7.84
N ASP A 61 1.53 8.10 7.10
CA ASP A 61 1.51 7.33 5.84
C ASP A 61 2.25 8.05 4.69
N ALA A 62 2.51 9.35 4.82
CA ALA A 62 3.38 10.09 3.91
C ALA A 62 4.88 9.90 4.24
N SER A 63 5.19 9.40 5.43
CA SER A 63 6.56 9.20 5.92
C SER A 63 7.10 7.80 5.60
N SER A 64 8.37 7.56 5.91
CA SER A 64 8.98 6.22 5.87
C SER A 64 8.80 5.42 7.15
N VAL A 65 8.04 5.92 8.12
CA VAL A 65 7.69 5.19 9.35
C VAL A 65 6.79 4.02 8.98
N HIS A 66 7.10 2.83 9.48
CA HIS A 66 6.29 1.64 9.22
C HIS A 66 5.00 1.66 10.05
N PRO A 67 3.84 1.21 9.52
CA PRO A 67 2.57 1.22 10.27
C PRO A 67 2.57 0.47 11.61
N GLU A 68 3.49 -0.48 11.79
CA GLU A 68 3.67 -1.19 13.07
C GLU A 68 4.11 -0.26 14.21
N ALA A 69 4.72 0.88 13.87
CA ALA A 69 5.21 1.86 14.83
C ALA A 69 4.18 2.94 15.18
N TYR A 70 2.92 2.82 14.72
CA TYR A 70 1.89 3.84 14.97
C TYR A 70 1.39 3.83 16.42
N GLY A 71 1.59 2.74 17.16
CA GLY A 71 1.10 2.57 18.53
C GLY A 71 -0.35 2.13 18.59
#